data_AF-A0A154PEL3-F1
#
_entry.id   AF-A0A154PEL3-F1
#
_cell.length_a   1.000
_cell.length_b   1.000
_cell.length_c   1.000
_cell.angle_alpha   90.00
_cell.angle_beta   90.00
_cell.angle_gamma   90.00
#
_symmetry.space_group_name_H-M   'P 1'
#
loop_
_entity.id
_entity.type
_entity.pdbx_description
1 polymer ?
#
loop_
_entity_poly.entity_id
_entity_poly.type
_entity_poly.pdbx_seq_one_letter_code
_entity_poly.pdbx_strand_id
1 'polypeptide(L)'
;MSLVTINLTIYALVVVSCALFVDGFHDGAPVDTCVKPTRPNEPHHGDSRSQPASSNPYTLVASSSHYSPGSQITVTISDSTFRGFFLQARDPVTDSWIGSWAQTENTKTHPECSAVTHADRDVKEHATLVWNAPPNASGRVYFT
;
A
#
# COMPACT_ATOMS: atom_id res chain seq x y z
N MET A 1 -52.60 -4.49 5.50
CA MET A 1 -51.45 -5.25 4.94
C MET A 1 -51.41 -6.62 5.58
N SER A 2 -51.14 -7.68 4.81
CA SER A 2 -51.01 -9.03 5.37
C SER A 2 -49.73 -9.14 6.21
N LEU A 3 -49.74 -10.00 7.23
CA LEU A 3 -48.53 -10.38 8.00
C LEU A 3 -47.37 -10.76 7.08
N VAL A 4 -47.67 -11.39 5.94
CA VAL A 4 -46.70 -11.75 4.90
C VAL A 4 -46.04 -10.50 4.29
N THR A 5 -46.81 -9.46 3.99
CA THR A 5 -46.31 -8.20 3.42
C THR A 5 -45.40 -7.48 4.40
N ILE A 6 -45.76 -7.47 5.69
CA ILE A 6 -44.98 -6.82 6.76
C ILE A 6 -43.61 -7.51 6.94
N ASN A 7 -43.59 -8.85 6.97
CA ASN A 7 -42.35 -9.62 7.12
C ASN A 7 -41.39 -9.43 5.93
N LEU A 8 -41.93 -9.37 4.71
CA LEU A 8 -41.13 -9.08 3.50
C LEU A 8 -40.51 -7.68 3.54
N THR A 9 -41.27 -6.67 3.96
CA THR A 9 -40.74 -5.30 4.12
C THR A 9 -39.65 -5.20 5.19
N ILE A 10 -39.81 -5.89 6.33
CA ILE A 10 -38.77 -5.91 7.37
C ILE A 10 -37.50 -6.58 6.86
N TYR A 11 -37.62 -7.72 6.17
CA TYR A 11 -36.46 -8.41 5.60
C TYR A 11 -35.72 -7.53 4.60
N ALA A 12 -36.46 -6.86 3.69
CA ALA A 12 -35.87 -5.94 2.73
C ALA A 12 -35.16 -4.76 3.42
N LEU A 13 -35.75 -4.17 4.45
CA LEU A 13 -35.13 -3.07 5.22
C LEU A 13 -33.86 -3.51 5.94
N VAL A 14 -33.83 -4.71 6.52
CA VAL A 14 -32.63 -5.27 7.16
C VAL A 14 -31.52 -5.50 6.13
N VAL A 15 -31.83 -6.08 4.97
CA VAL A 15 -30.84 -6.31 3.90
C VAL A 15 -30.29 -4.98 3.36
N VAL A 16 -31.14 -3.99 3.09
CA VAL A 16 -30.72 -2.66 2.65
C VAL A 16 -29.87 -1.98 3.72
N SER A 17 -30.26 -2.06 4.99
CA SER A 17 -29.48 -1.52 6.10
C SER A 17 -28.08 -2.14 6.16
N CYS A 18 -27.97 -3.47 6.09
CA CYS A 18 -26.66 -4.15 6.11
C CYS A 18 -25.77 -3.75 4.92
N ALA A 19 -26.35 -3.49 3.74
CA ALA A 19 -25.61 -3.02 2.57
C ALA A 19 -25.09 -1.57 2.73
N LEU A 20 -25.72 -0.75 3.58
CA LEU A 20 -25.29 0.63 3.85
C LEU A 20 -24.14 0.73 4.87
N PHE A 21 -23.81 -0.35 5.59
CA PHE A 21 -22.76 -0.38 6.62
C PHE A 21 -21.48 -1.11 6.18
N VAL A 22 -21.27 -1.30 4.88
CA VAL A 22 -20.01 -1.85 4.37
C VAL A 22 -18.98 -0.72 4.26
N ASP A 23 -18.05 -0.62 5.21
CA ASP A 23 -16.87 0.25 5.08
C ASP A 23 -15.69 -0.55 4.51
N GLY A 24 -14.96 0.05 3.58
CA GLY A 24 -13.72 -0.51 3.06
C GLY A 24 -12.59 -0.28 4.07
N PHE A 25 -11.64 -1.21 4.18
CA PHE A 25 -10.45 -1.03 5.01
C PHE A 25 -9.66 0.18 4.52
N HIS A 26 -9.67 1.24 5.32
CA HIS A 26 -9.03 2.51 5.01
C HIS A 26 -7.59 2.60 5.58
N ASP A 27 -7.11 1.56 6.28
CA ASP A 27 -5.90 1.58 7.11
C ASP A 27 -4.65 0.98 6.43
N GLY A 28 -4.67 0.90 5.09
CA GLY A 28 -3.55 0.42 4.29
C GLY A 28 -3.58 -1.07 3.98
N ALA A 29 -2.60 -1.51 3.21
CA ALA A 29 -2.45 -2.91 2.86
C ALA A 29 -2.03 -3.76 4.07
N PRO A 30 -2.57 -4.99 4.25
CA PRO A 30 -2.12 -5.92 5.28
C PRO A 30 -0.73 -6.47 4.96
N VAL A 31 -0.01 -6.95 5.97
CA VAL A 31 1.33 -7.56 5.84
C VAL A 31 1.36 -8.69 4.80
N ASP A 32 0.29 -9.48 4.71
CA ASP A 32 0.19 -10.60 3.76
C ASP A 32 0.42 -10.17 2.30
N THR A 33 0.17 -8.90 1.95
CA THR A 33 0.46 -8.31 0.63
C THR A 33 1.91 -8.55 0.21
N CYS A 34 2.85 -8.65 1.17
CA CYS A 34 4.26 -8.90 0.95
C CYS A 34 4.58 -10.28 0.37
N VAL A 35 3.78 -11.31 0.65
CA VAL A 35 4.15 -12.74 0.44
C VAL A 35 3.09 -13.55 -0.30
N LYS A 36 2.10 -12.88 -0.91
CA LYS A 36 0.99 -13.59 -1.55
C LYS A 36 1.49 -14.52 -2.66
N PRO A 37 1.16 -15.83 -2.63
CA PRO A 37 1.76 -16.83 -3.51
C PRO A 37 1.61 -16.58 -5.01
N THR A 38 0.53 -15.91 -5.42
CA THR A 38 0.21 -15.70 -6.83
C THR A 38 0.50 -14.28 -7.31
N ARG A 39 0.49 -13.30 -6.40
CA ARG A 39 0.56 -11.86 -6.69
C ARG A 39 1.18 -11.09 -5.52
N PRO A 40 2.49 -11.25 -5.27
CA PRO A 40 3.18 -10.46 -4.26
C PRO A 40 3.16 -8.98 -4.67
N ASN A 41 3.02 -8.09 -3.68
CA ASN A 41 3.01 -6.63 -3.87
C ASN A 41 1.85 -6.09 -4.72
N GLU A 42 0.75 -6.84 -4.87
CA GLU A 42 -0.42 -6.38 -5.62
C GLU A 42 -1.68 -6.23 -4.73
N PRO A 43 -2.56 -5.27 -5.04
CA PRO A 43 -3.87 -5.15 -4.39
C PRO A 43 -4.74 -6.38 -4.59
N HIS A 44 -5.50 -6.74 -3.55
CA HIS A 44 -6.36 -7.92 -3.53
C HIS A 44 -7.84 -7.62 -3.81
N HIS A 45 -8.15 -6.42 -4.31
CA HIS A 45 -9.51 -6.00 -4.58
C HIS A 45 -9.81 -6.12 -6.08
N GLY A 46 -10.62 -7.13 -6.42
CA GLY A 46 -11.19 -7.35 -7.76
C GLY A 46 -10.14 -7.69 -8.83
N ASP A 47 -10.37 -7.16 -10.03
CA ASP A 47 -9.52 -7.41 -11.20
C ASP A 47 -8.40 -6.40 -11.40
N SER A 48 -8.02 -5.68 -10.34
CA SER A 48 -6.88 -4.77 -10.35
C SER A 48 -5.61 -5.48 -10.80
N ARG A 49 -4.89 -4.91 -11.77
CA ARG A 49 -3.60 -5.39 -12.28
C ARG A 49 -2.64 -4.23 -12.42
N SER A 50 -1.36 -4.53 -12.35
CA SER A 50 -0.29 -3.57 -12.64
C SER A 50 -0.46 -3.00 -14.05
N GLN A 51 -0.41 -1.68 -14.16
CA GLN A 51 -0.41 -1.00 -15.45
C GLN A 51 1.00 -1.07 -16.07
N PRO A 52 1.11 -1.13 -17.41
CA PRO A 52 2.40 -0.96 -18.07
C PRO A 52 3.07 0.37 -17.69
N ALA A 53 4.40 0.37 -17.59
CA ALA A 53 5.16 1.58 -17.25
C ALA A 53 4.88 2.75 -18.20
N SER A 54 4.58 2.47 -19.48
CA SER A 54 4.26 3.49 -20.49
C SER A 54 2.92 4.19 -20.27
N SER A 55 2.02 3.65 -19.45
CA SER A 55 0.69 4.19 -19.15
C SER A 55 0.49 4.52 -17.67
N ASN A 56 1.50 4.30 -16.83
CA ASN A 56 1.44 4.59 -15.40
C ASN A 56 1.39 6.12 -15.19
N PRO A 57 0.35 6.67 -14.53
CA PRO A 57 0.23 8.10 -14.30
C PRO A 57 1.04 8.60 -13.10
N TYR A 58 1.71 7.71 -12.37
CA TYR A 58 2.47 8.04 -11.16
C TYR A 58 3.98 7.91 -11.39
N THR A 59 4.74 8.81 -10.76
CA THR A 59 6.20 8.72 -10.72
C THR A 59 6.67 8.38 -9.31
N LEU A 60 7.65 7.47 -9.23
CA LEU A 60 8.35 7.12 -8.00
C LEU A 60 9.82 7.55 -8.11
N VAL A 61 10.23 8.56 -7.34
CA VAL A 61 11.59 9.08 -7.36
C VAL A 61 12.28 8.80 -6.02
N ALA A 62 13.41 8.11 -6.05
CA ALA A 62 14.30 7.97 -4.90
C ALA A 62 15.45 8.96 -4.99
N SER A 63 15.86 9.56 -3.86
CA SER A 63 17.00 10.48 -3.80
C SER A 63 18.34 9.81 -4.14
N SER A 64 18.42 8.49 -3.99
CA SER A 64 19.55 7.66 -4.38
C SER A 64 19.09 6.22 -4.63
N SER A 65 19.82 5.49 -5.46
CA SER A 65 19.72 4.04 -5.59
C SER A 65 20.82 3.29 -4.83
N HIS A 66 21.77 4.02 -4.23
CA HIS A 66 22.88 3.49 -3.45
C HIS A 66 22.77 3.95 -2.00
N TYR A 67 23.11 3.04 -1.09
CA TYR A 67 23.09 3.32 0.35
C TYR A 67 24.40 2.95 1.01
N SER A 68 24.71 3.70 2.07
CA SER A 68 25.76 3.41 3.05
C SER A 68 25.11 3.03 4.39
N PRO A 69 25.87 2.47 5.34
CA PRO A 69 25.27 1.95 6.55
C PRO A 69 24.63 3.08 7.37
N GLY A 70 23.37 2.90 7.76
CA GLY A 70 22.59 3.90 8.51
C GLY A 70 22.18 5.16 7.73
N SER A 71 22.50 5.25 6.42
CA SER A 71 22.02 6.34 5.57
C SER A 71 20.50 6.29 5.35
N GLN A 72 19.92 7.41 4.96
CA GLN A 72 18.51 7.52 4.62
C GLN A 72 18.33 7.88 3.15
N ILE A 73 17.31 7.29 2.52
CA ILE A 73 16.87 7.59 1.16
C ILE A 73 15.45 8.12 1.23
N THR A 74 15.22 9.29 0.63
CA THR A 74 13.89 9.87 0.48
C THR A 74 13.25 9.31 -0.78
N VAL A 75 12.02 8.84 -0.69
CA VAL A 75 11.24 8.30 -1.80
C VAL A 75 9.96 9.11 -1.94
N THR A 76 9.70 9.63 -3.14
CA THR A 76 8.56 10.49 -3.43
C THR A 76 7.65 9.86 -4.49
N ILE A 77 6.34 9.85 -4.22
CA ILE A 77 5.28 9.48 -5.17
C ILE A 77 4.60 10.77 -5.63
N SER A 78 4.43 10.99 -6.94
CA SER A 78 3.83 12.22 -7.49
C SER A 78 3.14 12.02 -8.85
N ASP A 79 2.81 13.15 -9.50
CA ASP A 79 2.33 13.34 -10.88
C ASP A 79 0.83 13.09 -11.13
N SER A 80 0.17 12.31 -10.28
CA SER A 80 -1.29 12.17 -10.28
C SER A 80 -1.79 11.96 -8.85
N THR A 81 -3.04 12.35 -8.57
CA THR A 81 -3.64 12.12 -7.26
C THR A 81 -3.90 10.63 -7.02
N PHE A 82 -3.67 10.15 -5.80
CA PHE A 82 -3.94 8.78 -5.38
C PHE A 82 -4.53 8.75 -3.97
N ARG A 83 -5.15 7.63 -3.58
CA ARG A 83 -5.67 7.43 -2.21
C ARG A 83 -4.80 6.52 -1.36
N GLY A 84 -4.14 5.57 -2.01
CA GLY A 84 -3.30 4.58 -1.36
C GLY A 84 -2.09 4.23 -2.19
N PHE A 85 -1.10 3.71 -1.49
CA PHE A 85 0.13 3.16 -2.04
C PHE A 85 0.58 1.99 -1.17
N PHE A 86 1.43 1.15 -1.74
CA PHE A 86 2.18 0.12 -1.05
C PHE A 86 3.56 0.09 -1.71
N LEU A 87 4.62 0.25 -0.92
CA LEU A 87 6.00 0.19 -1.41
C LEU A 87 6.80 -0.81 -0.60
N GLN A 88 7.67 -1.55 -1.28
CA GLN A 88 8.69 -2.40 -0.69
C GLN A 88 10.09 -2.00 -1.12
N ALA A 89 11.06 -2.16 -0.22
CA ALA A 89 12.48 -1.95 -0.50
C ALA A 89 13.21 -3.29 -0.63
N ARG A 90 13.94 -3.47 -1.74
CA ARG A 90 14.53 -4.75 -2.13
C ARG A 90 15.96 -4.59 -2.63
N ASP A 91 16.76 -5.64 -2.41
CA ASP A 91 18.09 -5.76 -2.99
C ASP A 91 17.96 -6.15 -4.47
N PRO A 92 18.57 -5.42 -5.42
CA PRO A 92 18.41 -5.68 -6.85
C PRO A 92 19.12 -6.93 -7.36
N VAL A 93 19.95 -7.59 -6.54
CA VAL A 93 20.67 -8.82 -6.88
C VAL A 93 19.97 -10.04 -6.31
N THR A 94 19.59 -10.00 -5.02
CA THR A 94 18.99 -11.14 -4.34
C THR A 94 17.47 -11.11 -4.29
N ASP A 95 16.86 -9.98 -4.64
CA ASP A 95 15.43 -9.69 -4.48
C ASP A 95 14.92 -9.77 -3.02
N SER A 96 15.84 -9.83 -2.04
CA SER A 96 15.47 -9.90 -0.63
C SER A 96 15.01 -8.53 -0.12
N TRP A 97 14.07 -8.52 0.82
CA TRP A 97 13.69 -7.32 1.54
C TRP A 97 14.86 -6.78 2.36
N ILE A 98 15.09 -5.47 2.27
CA ILE A 98 16.21 -4.82 2.94
C ILE A 98 15.82 -3.47 3.55
N GLY A 99 16.45 -3.16 4.68
CA GLY A 99 16.24 -1.92 5.41
C GLY A 99 14.84 -1.82 6.02
N SER A 100 14.50 -0.61 6.47
CA SER A 100 13.23 -0.33 7.13
C SER A 100 12.70 1.03 6.70
N TRP A 101 11.38 1.21 6.73
CA TRP A 101 10.78 2.52 6.51
C TRP A 101 10.67 3.27 7.83
N ALA A 102 10.98 4.57 7.82
CA ALA A 102 10.65 5.44 8.94
C ALA A 102 9.14 5.66 8.99
N GLN A 103 8.57 5.69 10.18
CA GLN A 103 7.18 6.04 10.37
C GLN A 103 7.00 7.54 10.07
N THR A 104 6.27 7.86 9.00
CA THR A 104 5.86 9.22 8.65
C THR A 104 4.36 9.42 8.89
N GLU A 105 3.90 10.67 8.86
CA GLU A 105 2.47 10.98 8.99
C GLU A 105 1.63 10.21 7.96
N ASN A 106 0.48 9.69 8.38
CA ASN A 106 -0.48 8.98 7.52
C ASN A 106 0.09 7.74 6.80
N THR A 107 1.06 7.07 7.41
CA THR A 107 1.64 5.82 6.92
C THR A 107 1.59 4.70 7.96
N LYS A 108 1.74 3.47 7.48
CA LYS A 108 1.87 2.25 8.27
C LYS A 108 3.01 1.43 7.69
N THR A 109 3.97 1.06 8.52
CA THR A 109 5.13 0.27 8.11
C THR A 109 4.94 -1.21 8.44
N HIS A 110 5.50 -2.08 7.60
CA HIS A 110 5.66 -3.52 7.86
C HIS A 110 7.15 -3.87 7.85
N PRO A 111 7.85 -3.73 9.00
CA PRO A 111 9.29 -4.01 9.11
C PRO A 111 9.68 -5.44 8.71
N GLU A 112 8.79 -6.40 8.93
CA GLU A 112 8.96 -7.82 8.59
C GLU A 112 9.13 -8.10 7.09
N CYS A 113 8.70 -7.15 6.24
CA CYS A 113 8.86 -7.24 4.78
C CYS A 113 9.35 -5.95 4.13
N SER A 114 10.04 -5.09 4.90
CA SER A 114 10.58 -3.81 4.45
C SER A 114 9.58 -3.01 3.60
N ALA A 115 8.34 -2.93 4.08
CA ALA A 115 7.24 -2.30 3.36
C ALA A 115 6.64 -1.10 4.09
N VAL A 116 5.98 -0.22 3.34
CA VAL A 116 5.19 0.91 3.85
C VAL A 116 3.93 1.09 3.01
N THR A 117 2.83 1.45 3.66
CA THR A 117 1.53 1.75 3.04
C THR A 117 0.94 3.03 3.63
N HIS A 118 -0.05 3.60 2.95
CA HIS A 118 -0.94 4.61 3.49
C HIS A 118 -1.68 4.12 4.76
N ALA A 119 -2.11 5.05 5.62
CA ALA A 119 -2.90 4.77 6.83
C ALA A 119 -4.34 5.34 6.81
N ASP A 120 -4.71 6.07 5.75
CA ASP A 120 -6.05 6.64 5.55
C ASP A 120 -6.47 6.63 4.07
N ARG A 121 -7.76 6.87 3.80
CA ARG A 121 -8.36 6.92 2.45
C ARG A 121 -8.33 8.30 1.79
N ASP A 122 -7.67 9.28 2.39
CA ASP A 122 -7.69 10.65 1.93
C ASP A 122 -6.91 10.79 0.62
N VAL A 123 -7.36 11.73 -0.23
CA VAL A 123 -6.70 12.00 -1.50
C VAL A 123 -5.36 12.66 -1.23
N LYS A 124 -4.33 12.17 -1.89
CA LYS A 124 -2.94 12.61 -1.80
C LYS A 124 -2.52 13.13 -3.16
N GLU A 125 -1.91 14.31 -3.19
CA GLU A 125 -1.24 14.85 -4.40
C GLU A 125 0.18 14.31 -4.54
N HIS A 126 0.83 14.06 -3.41
CA HIS A 126 2.15 13.46 -3.32
C HIS A 126 2.30 12.71 -1.99
N ALA A 127 3.31 11.84 -1.91
CA ALA A 127 3.75 11.23 -0.65
C ALA A 127 5.28 11.27 -0.59
N THR A 128 5.82 11.66 0.56
CA THR A 128 7.27 11.67 0.82
C THR A 128 7.56 10.71 1.96
N LEU A 129 8.37 9.71 1.66
CA LEU A 129 8.68 8.58 2.53
C LEU A 129 10.19 8.54 2.78
N VAL A 130 10.59 7.95 3.90
CA VAL A 130 12.00 7.81 4.26
C VAL A 130 12.32 6.34 4.48
N TRP A 131 13.27 5.82 3.71
CA TRP A 131 13.83 4.49 3.88
C TRP A 131 15.17 4.57 4.59
N ASN A 132 15.37 3.72 5.60
CA ASN A 132 16.58 3.60 6.39
C ASN A 132 17.39 2.40 5.92
N ALA A 133 18.64 2.65 5.58
CA ALA A 133 19.59 1.61 5.23
C ALA A 133 19.93 0.72 6.44
N PRO A 134 20.21 -0.58 6.22
CA PRO A 134 20.73 -1.44 7.27
C PRO A 134 22.01 -0.85 7.89
N PRO A 135 22.22 -0.96 9.22
CA PRO A 135 23.35 -0.32 9.91
C PRO A 135 24.71 -0.95 9.59
N ASN A 136 24.72 -2.14 8.96
CA ASN A 136 25.92 -2.97 8.78
C ASN A 136 26.20 -3.30 7.30
N ALA A 137 25.53 -2.63 6.36
CA ALA A 137 25.63 -2.95 4.94
C ALA A 137 25.69 -1.69 4.07
N SER A 138 26.24 -1.85 2.88
CA SER A 138 26.20 -0.86 1.80
C SER A 138 25.84 -1.58 0.52
N GLY A 139 25.22 -0.89 -0.43
CA GLY A 139 24.80 -1.53 -1.66
C GLY A 139 23.84 -0.69 -2.45
N ARG A 140 23.04 -1.38 -3.26
CA ARG A 140 21.95 -0.78 -4.02
C ARG A 140 20.62 -1.23 -3.47
N VAL A 141 19.62 -0.38 -3.61
CA VAL A 141 18.22 -0.68 -3.27
C VAL A 141 17.33 -0.26 -4.42
N TYR A 142 16.27 -1.01 -4.64
CA TYR A 142 15.18 -0.59 -5.52
C TYR A 142 13.85 -0.67 -4.78
N PHE A 143 12.89 0.12 -5.24
CA PHE A 143 11.58 0.28 -4.60
C PHE A 143 10.49 -0.17 -5.58
N THR A 144 9.52 -0.95 -5.08
CA THR A 144 8.43 -1.54 -5.87
C THR A 144 7.07 -1.24 -5.26
#